data_AF-A0A1P8UU62-F1
#
_entry.id   AF-A0A1P8UU62-F1
#
_cell.length_a   1.000
_cell.length_b   1.000
_cell.length_c   1.000
_cell.angle_alpha   90.00
_cell.angle_beta   90.00
_cell.angle_gamma   90.00
#
_symmetry.space_group_name_H-M   'P 1'
#
loop_
_entity.id
_entity.type
_entity.pdbx_description
1 polymer ?
#
loop_
_entity_poly.entity_id
_entity_poly.type
_entity_poly.pdbx_seq_one_letter_code
_entity_poly.pdbx_strand_id
1 'polypeptide(L)'
;MTDLDTGTTVNVGRVRGGTEPNVVAGHAACDIDVRFAEDALGQAVEDALKALTSDDPEVTITLSGEIEKPSLARTPETRAMFARAAAINAGLGAPMAETRSGGGSDGNFTCAAGVPTLDGLGAIGNNWHSPQEHILVSPLARRMALLRGLILTYAGTRPTGDLS
;
A
#
# COMPACT_ATOMS: atom_id res chain seq x y z
N MET A 1 14.98 -11.89 0.98
CA MET A 1 14.39 -10.54 1.08
C MET A 1 12.91 -10.59 0.75
N THR A 2 12.52 -11.11 -0.42
CA THR A 2 11.12 -11.54 -0.64
C THR A 2 10.78 -12.69 0.31
N ASP A 3 9.61 -12.60 0.93
CA ASP A 3 9.01 -13.59 1.80
C ASP A 3 7.49 -13.55 1.62
N LEU A 4 6.95 -14.57 0.96
CA LEU A 4 5.53 -14.63 0.63
C LEU A 4 4.67 -15.01 1.83
N ASP A 5 5.24 -15.65 2.86
CA ASP A 5 4.51 -16.05 4.07
C ASP A 5 4.18 -14.81 4.91
N THR A 6 5.10 -13.83 4.95
CA THR A 6 4.86 -12.52 5.58
C THR A 6 4.24 -11.48 4.63
N GLY A 7 4.00 -11.86 3.36
CA GLY A 7 3.45 -10.96 2.34
C GLY A 7 4.40 -9.82 1.93
N THR A 8 5.70 -10.01 2.16
CA THR A 8 6.78 -9.09 1.80
C THR A 8 7.32 -9.41 0.41
N THR A 9 7.23 -8.46 -0.52
CA THR A 9 7.74 -8.65 -1.89
C THR A 9 8.76 -7.59 -2.23
N VAL A 10 9.88 -8.04 -2.81
CA VAL A 10 10.91 -7.17 -3.39
C VAL A 10 10.93 -7.39 -4.89
N ASN A 11 10.80 -6.32 -5.66
CA ASN A 11 10.78 -6.36 -7.12
C ASN A 11 11.80 -5.38 -7.70
N VAL A 12 12.68 -5.87 -8.58
CA VAL A 12 13.59 -5.00 -9.34
C VAL A 12 12.88 -4.59 -10.62
N GLY A 13 12.26 -3.43 -10.61
CA GLY A 13 11.37 -2.98 -11.69
C GLY A 13 12.10 -2.35 -12.88
N ARG A 14 13.31 -1.83 -12.68
CA ARG A 14 14.12 -1.21 -13.73
C ARG A 14 15.59 -1.57 -13.53
N VAL A 15 16.26 -1.94 -14.60
CA VAL A 15 17.71 -2.19 -14.63
C VAL A 15 18.31 -1.39 -15.78
N ARG A 16 19.45 -0.76 -15.54
CA ARG A 16 20.18 0.07 -16.52
C ARG A 16 21.68 -0.07 -16.31
N GLY A 17 22.46 -0.05 -17.38
CA GLY A 17 23.93 -0.12 -17.29
C GLY A 17 24.60 -0.23 -18.64
N GLY A 18 25.90 0.05 -18.66
CA GLY A 18 26.69 0.09 -19.90
C GLY A 18 26.44 1.33 -20.75
N THR A 19 27.32 1.53 -21.72
CA THR A 19 27.27 2.66 -22.67
C THR A 19 27.22 2.18 -24.11
N GLU A 20 28.04 1.18 -24.45
CA GLU A 20 28.15 0.60 -25.80
C GLU A 20 28.20 -0.94 -25.75
N PRO A 21 27.72 -1.66 -26.77
CA PRO A 21 27.65 -3.14 -26.76
C PRO A 21 29.01 -3.86 -26.67
N ASN A 22 30.09 -3.19 -27.11
CA ASN A 22 31.44 -3.72 -27.15
C ASN A 22 32.36 -3.16 -26.05
N VAL A 23 31.80 -2.48 -25.04
CA VAL A 23 32.53 -1.89 -23.92
C VAL A 23 32.04 -2.51 -22.62
N VAL A 24 32.97 -2.93 -21.76
CA VAL A 24 32.64 -3.42 -20.40
C VAL A 24 31.97 -2.28 -19.63
N ALA A 25 30.79 -2.53 -19.07
CA ALA A 25 30.02 -1.53 -18.36
C ALA A 25 30.75 -1.08 -17.08
N GLY A 26 31.08 0.21 -16.97
CA GLY A 26 31.67 0.79 -15.75
C GLY A 26 30.64 1.13 -14.66
N HIS A 27 29.34 1.05 -14.96
CA HIS A 27 28.26 1.32 -14.02
C HIS A 27 27.00 0.56 -14.41
N ALA A 28 26.29 0.08 -13.39
CA ALA A 28 24.94 -0.44 -13.49
C ALA A 28 24.12 0.04 -12.28
N ALA A 29 22.83 0.21 -12.48
CA ALA A 29 21.89 0.57 -11.43
C ALA A 29 20.56 -0.16 -11.63
N CYS A 30 19.83 -0.32 -10.54
CA CYS A 30 18.48 -0.83 -10.58
C CYS A 30 17.59 -0.08 -9.58
N ASP A 31 16.27 -0.11 -9.82
CA ASP A 31 15.29 0.44 -8.88
C ASP A 31 14.44 -0.69 -8.31
N ILE A 32 14.23 -0.59 -7.00
CA ILE A 32 13.65 -1.66 -6.19
C ILE A 32 12.32 -1.16 -5.61
N ASP A 33 11.25 -1.90 -5.87
CA ASP A 33 9.95 -1.74 -5.23
C ASP A 33 9.84 -2.75 -4.08
N VAL A 34 9.54 -2.26 -2.88
CA VAL A 34 9.36 -3.10 -1.69
C VAL A 34 7.94 -2.92 -1.20
N ARG A 35 7.24 -4.05 -0.99
CA ARG A 35 5.89 -4.07 -0.43
C ARG A 35 5.88 -4.95 0.80
N PHE A 36 5.24 -4.49 1.85
CA PHE A 36 5.22 -5.14 3.16
C PHE A 36 3.89 -4.87 3.87
N ALA A 37 3.53 -5.72 4.83
CA ALA A 37 2.30 -5.58 5.62
C ALA A 37 2.54 -4.85 6.95
N GLU A 38 3.77 -4.86 7.43
CA GLU A 38 4.18 -4.31 8.72
C GLU A 38 5.49 -3.53 8.55
N ASP A 39 5.60 -2.38 9.20
CA ASP A 39 6.75 -1.48 9.04
C ASP A 39 8.08 -2.15 9.42
N ALA A 40 8.06 -3.05 10.41
CA ALA A 40 9.24 -3.82 10.81
C ALA A 40 9.78 -4.71 9.68
N LEU A 41 8.91 -5.27 8.83
CA LEU A 41 9.32 -6.05 7.67
C LEU A 41 9.92 -5.17 6.59
N GLY A 42 9.33 -3.99 6.36
CA GLY A 42 9.92 -2.96 5.49
C GLY A 42 11.32 -2.58 5.94
N GLN A 43 11.48 -2.22 7.21
CA GLN A 43 12.77 -1.85 7.79
C GLN A 43 13.80 -2.97 7.66
N ALA A 44 13.42 -4.22 7.91
CA ALA A 44 14.33 -5.36 7.76
C ALA A 44 14.82 -5.54 6.31
N VAL A 45 13.96 -5.28 5.31
CA VAL A 45 14.36 -5.28 3.91
C VAL A 45 15.31 -4.12 3.61
N GLU A 46 15.00 -2.92 4.10
CA GLU A 46 15.85 -1.74 3.91
C GLU A 46 17.25 -1.93 4.52
N ASP A 47 17.33 -2.46 5.73
CA ASP A 47 18.59 -2.76 6.40
C ASP A 47 19.39 -3.82 5.63
N ALA A 48 18.72 -4.84 5.10
CA ALA A 48 19.36 -5.84 4.25
C ALA A 48 19.89 -5.24 2.93
N LEU A 49 19.17 -4.27 2.32
CA LEU A 49 19.66 -3.57 1.13
C LEU A 49 20.88 -2.70 1.45
N LYS A 50 20.86 -1.99 2.58
CA LYS A 50 21.98 -1.15 3.04
C LYS A 50 23.23 -1.97 3.37
N ALA A 51 23.05 -3.23 3.79
CA ALA A 51 24.13 -4.14 4.11
C ALA A 51 24.73 -4.86 2.88
N LEU A 52 24.20 -4.65 1.67
CA LEU A 52 24.72 -5.30 0.47
C LEU A 52 26.17 -4.88 0.18
N THR A 53 27.04 -5.87 0.01
CA THR A 53 28.44 -5.69 -0.38
C THR A 53 28.76 -6.59 -1.57
N SER A 54 29.79 -6.22 -2.34
CA SER A 54 30.37 -7.08 -3.37
C SER A 54 31.52 -7.89 -2.79
N ASP A 55 31.68 -9.14 -3.24
CA ASP A 55 32.88 -9.94 -2.97
C ASP A 55 34.06 -9.51 -3.87
N ASP A 56 33.78 -8.75 -4.93
CA ASP A 56 34.79 -8.13 -5.80
C ASP A 56 35.22 -6.76 -5.24
N PRO A 57 36.51 -6.58 -4.88
CA PRO A 57 37.01 -5.33 -4.32
C PRO A 57 36.98 -4.13 -5.28
N GLU A 58 36.83 -4.35 -6.59
CA GLU A 58 36.71 -3.28 -7.58
C GLU A 58 35.26 -2.76 -7.70
N VAL A 59 34.28 -3.45 -7.09
CA VAL A 59 32.87 -3.10 -7.18
C VAL A 59 32.39 -2.43 -5.89
N THR A 60 31.92 -1.19 -6.03
CA THR A 60 31.22 -0.46 -4.96
C THR A 60 29.71 -0.53 -5.17
N ILE A 61 28.96 -0.83 -4.10
CA ILE A 61 27.50 -0.76 -4.09
C ILE A 61 27.08 0.44 -3.25
N THR A 62 26.20 1.27 -3.81
CA THR A 62 25.56 2.38 -3.09
C THR A 62 24.06 2.27 -3.19
N LEU A 63 23.36 2.34 -2.06
CA LEU A 63 21.91 2.47 -2.01
C LEU A 63 21.53 3.94 -1.83
N SER A 64 20.53 4.39 -2.59
CA SER A 64 19.91 5.69 -2.42
C SER A 64 18.40 5.55 -2.37
N GLY A 65 17.72 6.39 -1.58
CA GLY A 65 16.29 6.28 -1.31
C GLY A 65 16.01 5.59 0.02
N GLU A 66 14.73 5.48 0.36
CA GLU A 66 14.23 4.91 1.61
C GLU A 66 12.82 4.38 1.41
N ILE A 67 12.32 3.63 2.38
CA ILE A 67 10.90 3.29 2.44
C ILE A 67 10.12 4.55 2.83
N GLU A 68 9.52 5.20 1.85
CA GLU A 68 8.80 6.47 2.03
C GLU A 68 7.40 6.29 2.66
N LYS A 69 6.68 5.24 2.24
CA LYS A 69 5.29 5.00 2.68
C LYS A 69 5.24 3.91 3.76
N PRO A 70 4.68 4.19 4.95
CA PRO A 70 4.46 3.19 5.98
C PRO A 70 3.38 2.19 5.55
N SER A 71 3.22 1.11 6.29
CA SER A 71 2.16 0.12 6.10
C SER A 71 0.78 0.67 6.46
N LEU A 72 -0.26 0.18 5.77
CA LEU A 72 -1.64 0.40 6.15
C LEU A 72 -2.06 -0.67 7.18
N ALA A 73 -1.76 -0.42 8.45
CA ALA A 73 -1.90 -1.39 9.52
C ALA A 73 -3.38 -1.74 9.81
N ARG A 74 -3.65 -3.03 10.02
CA ARG A 74 -4.99 -3.53 10.39
C ARG A 74 -5.22 -3.46 11.89
N THR A 75 -5.37 -2.25 12.44
CA THR A 75 -5.58 -2.02 13.88
C THR A 75 -6.96 -2.50 14.36
N PRO A 76 -7.17 -2.75 15.67
CA PRO A 76 -8.49 -3.07 16.22
C PRO A 76 -9.58 -2.03 15.89
N GLU A 77 -9.23 -0.74 15.90
CA GLU A 77 -10.12 0.37 15.57
C GLU A 77 -10.47 0.37 14.07
N THR A 78 -9.49 0.11 13.20
CA THR A 78 -9.70 -0.03 11.76
C THR A 78 -10.59 -1.23 11.45
N ARG A 79 -10.43 -2.35 12.17
CA ARG A 79 -11.33 -3.51 12.07
C ARG A 79 -12.76 -3.18 12.51
N ALA A 80 -12.92 -2.42 13.60
CA ALA A 80 -14.23 -1.97 14.07
C ALA A 80 -14.89 -1.03 13.04
N MET A 81 -14.11 -0.14 12.43
CA MET A 81 -14.57 0.74 11.36
C MET A 81 -14.99 -0.05 10.11
N PHE A 82 -14.20 -1.06 9.72
CA PHE A 82 -14.55 -1.98 8.63
C PHE A 82 -15.86 -2.72 8.92
N ALA A 83 -16.04 -3.25 10.13
CA ALA A 83 -17.26 -3.96 10.50
C ALA A 83 -18.52 -3.08 10.36
N ARG A 84 -18.42 -1.79 10.74
CA ARG A 84 -19.51 -0.82 10.54
C ARG A 84 -19.76 -0.56 9.05
N ALA A 85 -18.70 -0.34 8.27
CA ALA A 85 -18.81 -0.17 6.82
C ALA A 85 -19.46 -1.39 6.14
N ALA A 86 -19.10 -2.61 6.55
CA ALA A 86 -19.67 -3.84 6.04
C ALA A 86 -21.16 -3.97 6.38
N ALA A 87 -21.55 -3.65 7.62
CA ALA A 87 -22.96 -3.65 8.03
C ALA A 87 -23.80 -2.64 7.23
N ILE A 88 -23.28 -1.43 6.99
CA ILE A 88 -23.94 -0.41 6.17
C ILE A 88 -24.11 -0.92 4.74
N ASN A 89 -23.05 -1.45 4.13
CA ASN A 89 -23.11 -1.94 2.75
C ASN A 89 -24.05 -3.15 2.60
N ALA A 90 -24.11 -4.02 3.61
CA ALA A 90 -25.08 -5.12 3.66
C ALA A 90 -26.52 -4.62 3.70
N GLY A 91 -26.81 -3.56 4.46
CA GLY A 91 -28.10 -2.86 4.44
C GLY A 91 -28.44 -2.23 3.09
N LEU A 92 -27.44 -1.98 2.25
CA LEU A 92 -27.59 -1.54 0.86
C LEU A 92 -27.65 -2.70 -0.15
N GLY A 93 -27.79 -3.94 0.34
CA GLY A 93 -27.95 -5.13 -0.50
C GLY A 93 -26.66 -5.66 -1.13
N ALA A 94 -25.49 -5.35 -0.57
CA ALA A 94 -24.21 -5.87 -1.08
C ALA A 94 -23.23 -6.28 0.02
N PRO A 95 -22.49 -7.40 -0.17
CA PRO A 95 -21.42 -7.76 0.74
C PRO A 95 -20.22 -6.82 0.57
N MET A 96 -19.37 -6.77 1.59
CA MET A 96 -18.07 -6.11 1.55
C MET A 96 -17.02 -7.05 2.12
N ALA A 97 -15.87 -7.14 1.47
CA ALA A 97 -14.75 -7.97 1.91
C ALA A 97 -13.52 -7.08 2.08
N GLU A 98 -12.68 -7.45 3.05
CA GLU A 98 -11.33 -6.89 3.15
C GLU A 98 -10.49 -7.45 2.02
N THR A 99 -9.64 -6.61 1.43
CA THR A 99 -8.66 -7.04 0.44
C THR A 99 -7.34 -6.39 0.75
N ARG A 100 -6.26 -7.08 0.40
CA ARG A 100 -4.94 -6.46 0.32
C ARG A 100 -4.75 -5.93 -1.09
N SER A 101 -4.48 -4.64 -1.24
CA SER A 101 -4.03 -4.07 -2.51
C SER A 101 -2.53 -4.26 -2.65
N GLY A 102 -2.05 -4.31 -3.90
CA GLY A 102 -0.62 -4.23 -4.18
C GLY A 102 -0.05 -2.81 -4.09
N GLY A 103 -0.90 -1.79 -4.18
CA GLY A 103 -0.50 -0.37 -4.09
C GLY A 103 -0.79 0.23 -2.71
N GLY A 104 -0.05 1.28 -2.37
CA GLY A 104 -0.35 2.16 -1.24
C GLY A 104 -1.22 3.35 -1.64
N SER A 105 -1.72 4.08 -0.64
CA SER A 105 -2.46 5.33 -0.80
C SER A 105 -1.97 6.37 0.21
N ASP A 106 -2.66 7.51 0.33
CA ASP A 106 -2.40 8.46 1.40
C ASP A 106 -2.98 8.01 2.75
N GLY A 107 -3.84 6.98 2.73
CA GLY A 107 -4.36 6.34 3.94
C GLY A 107 -3.26 5.67 4.78
N ASN A 108 -2.14 5.31 4.17
CA ASN A 108 -0.96 4.82 4.87
C ASN A 108 -0.46 5.84 5.91
N PHE A 109 -0.41 7.13 5.55
CA PHE A 109 0.06 8.18 6.44
C PHE A 109 -0.93 8.50 7.56
N THR A 110 -2.24 8.54 7.25
CA THR A 110 -3.26 8.76 8.30
C THR A 110 -3.30 7.60 9.29
N CYS A 111 -3.14 6.37 8.80
CA CYS A 111 -3.01 5.19 9.64
C CYS A 111 -1.76 5.25 10.52
N ALA A 112 -0.61 5.61 9.96
CA ALA A 112 0.63 5.78 10.73
C ALA A 112 0.54 6.91 11.77
N ALA A 113 -0.29 7.93 11.53
CA ALA A 113 -0.61 8.97 12.50
C ALA A 113 -1.59 8.52 13.61
N GLY A 114 -1.96 7.24 13.64
CA GLY A 114 -2.88 6.67 14.63
C GLY A 114 -4.36 6.92 14.34
N VAL A 115 -4.71 7.40 13.14
CA VAL A 115 -6.10 7.62 12.75
C VAL A 115 -6.65 6.34 12.10
N PRO A 116 -7.72 5.73 12.63
CA PRO A 116 -8.35 4.58 12.00
C PRO A 116 -8.75 4.91 10.56
N THR A 117 -8.24 4.15 9.61
CA THR A 117 -8.33 4.48 8.18
C THR A 117 -8.85 3.30 7.38
N LEU A 118 -9.92 3.53 6.60
CA LEU A 118 -10.34 2.61 5.54
C LEU A 118 -9.97 3.20 4.19
N ASP A 119 -9.35 2.37 3.36
CA ASP A 119 -9.05 2.68 1.96
C ASP A 119 -9.88 1.81 1.01
N GLY A 120 -9.98 2.18 -0.26
CA GLY A 120 -10.72 1.43 -1.28
C GLY A 120 -12.24 1.65 -1.26
N LEU A 121 -12.72 2.71 -0.59
CA LEU A 121 -14.14 3.08 -0.54
C LEU A 121 -14.64 3.80 -1.79
N GLY A 122 -13.76 4.13 -2.74
CA GLY A 122 -14.08 4.81 -3.99
C GLY A 122 -14.88 3.99 -5.00
N ALA A 123 -14.80 4.40 -6.28
CA ALA A 123 -15.48 3.72 -7.38
C ALA A 123 -14.96 2.28 -7.55
N ILE A 124 -15.85 1.39 -8.00
CA ILE A 124 -15.44 0.04 -8.42
C ILE A 124 -14.98 0.13 -9.87
N GLY A 125 -13.84 -0.45 -10.19
CA GLY A 125 -13.24 -0.39 -11.52
C GLY A 125 -12.07 -1.36 -11.64
N ASN A 126 -11.37 -1.30 -12.78
CA ASN A 126 -10.19 -2.11 -13.02
C ASN A 126 -9.26 -1.46 -14.06
N ASN A 127 -8.11 -2.09 -14.29
CA ASN A 127 -7.07 -1.67 -15.24
C ASN A 127 -6.49 -0.28 -14.92
N TRP A 128 -6.37 0.03 -13.62
CA TRP A 128 -5.77 1.27 -13.12
C TRP A 128 -4.40 1.50 -13.76
N HIS A 129 -4.10 2.75 -14.12
CA HIS A 129 -2.83 3.14 -14.74
C HIS A 129 -2.62 2.54 -16.14
N SER A 130 -3.70 2.24 -16.86
CA SER A 130 -3.63 1.76 -18.24
C SER A 130 -4.64 2.48 -19.14
N PRO A 131 -4.45 2.46 -20.47
CA PRO A 131 -5.44 3.00 -21.41
C PRO A 131 -6.82 2.31 -21.35
N GLN A 132 -6.93 1.13 -20.72
CA GLN A 132 -8.17 0.37 -20.54
C GLN A 132 -8.81 0.58 -19.17
N GLU A 133 -8.35 1.60 -18.42
CA GLU A 133 -8.92 2.00 -17.14
C GLU A 133 -10.41 2.31 -17.27
N HIS A 134 -11.21 1.77 -16.35
CA HIS A 134 -12.65 2.02 -16.34
C HIS A 134 -13.23 1.87 -14.93
N ILE A 135 -14.41 2.46 -14.75
CA ILE A 135 -15.25 2.28 -13.56
C ILE A 135 -16.58 1.62 -13.95
N LEU A 136 -17.19 0.94 -13.00
CA LEU A 136 -18.54 0.43 -13.09
C LEU A 136 -19.51 1.52 -12.62
N VAL A 137 -20.43 1.92 -13.50
CA VAL A 137 -21.43 2.95 -13.18
C VAL A 137 -22.51 2.43 -12.23
N SER A 138 -22.94 1.17 -12.40
CA SER A 138 -24.03 0.58 -11.62
C SER A 138 -23.83 0.62 -10.08
N PRO A 139 -22.63 0.36 -9.50
CA PRO A 139 -22.42 0.46 -8.06
C PRO A 139 -22.22 1.89 -7.52
N LEU A 140 -22.13 2.93 -8.37
CA LEU A 140 -21.80 4.29 -7.89
C LEU A 140 -22.82 4.82 -6.86
N ALA A 141 -24.11 4.66 -7.12
CA ALA A 141 -25.16 5.07 -6.19
C ALA A 141 -25.02 4.38 -4.83
N ARG A 142 -24.72 3.08 -4.83
CA ARG A 142 -24.47 2.31 -3.61
C ARG A 142 -23.21 2.79 -2.88
N ARG A 143 -22.11 3.03 -3.59
CA ARG A 143 -20.86 3.55 -3.02
C ARG A 143 -21.05 4.91 -2.36
N MET A 144 -21.81 5.81 -2.97
CA MET A 144 -22.19 7.09 -2.37
C MET A 144 -23.04 6.91 -1.12
N ALA A 145 -24.02 5.99 -1.14
CA ALA A 145 -24.84 5.70 0.03
C ALA A 145 -24.02 5.10 1.19
N LEU A 146 -23.04 4.24 0.90
CA LEU A 146 -22.09 3.71 1.88
C LEU A 146 -21.28 4.83 2.52
N LEU A 147 -20.66 5.69 1.71
CA LEU A 147 -19.87 6.82 2.20
C LEU A 147 -20.71 7.76 3.07
N ARG A 148 -21.93 8.09 2.62
CA ARG A 148 -22.89 8.87 3.42
C ARG A 148 -23.21 8.19 4.75
N GLY A 149 -23.47 6.88 4.74
CA GLY A 149 -23.76 6.11 5.94
C GLY A 149 -22.60 6.18 6.94
N LEU A 150 -21.36 6.06 6.47
CA LEU A 150 -20.17 6.19 7.29
C LEU A 150 -20.02 7.60 7.87
N ILE A 151 -20.17 8.64 7.04
CA ILE A 151 -20.11 10.03 7.50
C ILE A 151 -21.15 10.26 8.59
N LEU A 152 -22.40 9.81 8.42
CA LEU A 152 -23.45 9.97 9.43
C LEU A 152 -23.19 9.14 10.70
N THR A 153 -22.56 7.97 10.56
CA THR A 153 -22.19 7.13 11.71
C THR A 153 -21.15 7.79 12.60
N TYR A 154 -20.22 8.55 12.00
CA TYR A 154 -19.12 9.20 12.71
C TYR A 154 -19.32 10.71 12.89
N ALA A 155 -20.36 11.30 12.32
CA ALA A 155 -20.70 12.71 12.53
C ALA A 155 -20.97 12.94 14.03
N GLY A 156 -20.14 13.77 14.66
CA GLY A 156 -20.25 14.09 16.08
C GLY A 156 -19.68 13.03 17.04
N THR A 157 -19.02 11.97 16.53
CA THR A 157 -18.35 10.96 17.37
C THR A 157 -16.94 10.68 16.85
N ARG A 158 -15.92 10.71 17.73
CA ARG A 158 -14.59 10.21 17.34
C ARG A 158 -14.65 8.69 17.21
N PRO A 159 -14.09 8.09 16.14
CA PRO A 159 -14.00 6.64 15.99
C PRO A 159 -13.29 5.95 17.17
N THR A 160 -12.41 6.68 17.85
CA THR A 160 -11.57 6.19 18.94
C THR A 160 -12.26 6.14 20.30
N GLY A 161 -13.51 6.65 20.42
CA GLY A 161 -14.19 6.74 21.71
C GLY A 161 -13.50 7.74 22.64
N ASP A 162 -13.96 8.99 22.64
CA ASP A 162 -14.08 9.90 23.78
C ASP A 162 -14.16 11.35 23.28
N LEU A 163 -15.12 12.07 23.84
CA LEU A 163 -15.11 13.53 23.94
C LEU A 163 -14.62 13.85 25.34
N SER A 164 -13.45 14.48 25.45
CA SER A 164 -13.11 15.35 26.58
C SER A 164 -13.34 16.79 26.14
#